data_AF-J9WP08-F1
#
_entry.id   AF-J9WP08-F1
#
_cell.length_a   1.000
_cell.length_b   1.000
_cell.length_c   1.000
_cell.angle_alpha   90.00
_cell.angle_beta   90.00
_cell.angle_gamma   90.00
#
_symmetry.space_group_name_H-M   'P 1'
#
loop_
_entity.id
_entity.type
_entity.pdbx_description
1 polymer ?
#
loop_
_entity_poly.entity_id
_entity_poly.type
_entity_poly.pdbx_seq_one_letter_code
_entity_poly.pdbx_strand_id
1 'polypeptide(L)'
;MRSMAGRFEVHARTVEDEARKILASSQNIAGDGWSGSAQATSYNTVSQMNTAFRNIVTMLHGVRDNLIRDASNYEDQEQASQQILGN
;
A
#
# COMPACT_ATOMS: atom_id res chain seq x y z
N MET A 1 -11.82 -5.31 -13.41
CA MET A 1 -10.70 -5.63 -12.50
C MET A 1 -9.50 -4.69 -12.66
N ARG A 2 -8.97 -4.46 -13.87
CA ARG A 2 -7.84 -3.53 -14.13
C ARG A 2 -8.03 -2.11 -13.56
N SER A 3 -9.22 -1.52 -13.69
CA SER A 3 -9.53 -0.21 -13.09
C SER A 3 -9.42 -0.21 -11.56
N MET A 4 -9.84 -1.29 -10.88
CA MET A 4 -9.68 -1.40 -9.42
C MET A 4 -8.22 -1.57 -9.03
N ALA A 5 -7.44 -2.35 -9.77
CA ALA A 5 -5.98 -2.43 -9.56
C ALA A 5 -5.32 -1.04 -9.63
N GLY A 6 -5.71 -0.21 -10.60
CA GLY A 6 -5.26 1.18 -10.69
C GLY A 6 -5.60 2.04 -9.46
N ARG A 7 -6.77 1.82 -8.84
CA ARG A 7 -7.15 2.51 -7.59
C ARG A 7 -6.31 2.05 -6.39
N PHE A 8 -5.99 0.76 -6.31
CA PHE A 8 -5.10 0.23 -5.27
C PHE A 8 -3.68 0.78 -5.40
N GLU A 9 -3.19 0.96 -6.63
CA GLU A 9 -1.90 1.62 -6.90
C GLU A 9 -1.88 3.07 -6.39
N VAL A 10 -2.90 3.86 -6.74
CA VAL A 10 -3.01 5.25 -6.27
C VAL A 10 -3.11 5.32 -4.74
N HIS A 11 -3.84 4.38 -4.14
CA HIS A 11 -3.97 4.32 -2.69
C HIS A 11 -2.64 3.94 -2.01
N ALA A 12 -1.89 2.99 -2.56
CA ALA A 12 -0.58 2.61 -2.04
C ALA A 12 0.37 3.80 -2.01
N ARG A 13 0.46 4.57 -3.11
CA ARG A 13 1.26 5.81 -3.18
C ARG A 13 0.82 6.84 -2.15
N THR A 14 -0.50 7.02 -1.98
CA THR A 14 -1.03 7.95 -0.98
C THR A 14 -0.60 7.54 0.43
N VAL A 15 -0.68 6.25 0.76
CA VAL A 15 -0.24 5.72 2.06
C VAL A 15 1.27 5.91 2.26
N GLU A 16 2.10 5.68 1.23
CA GLU A 16 3.54 5.93 1.29
C GLU A 16 3.87 7.41 1.53
N ASP A 17 3.14 8.31 0.88
CA ASP A 17 3.33 9.76 1.03
C ASP A 17 2.94 10.23 2.44
N GLU A 18 1.79 9.77 2.96
CA GLU A 18 1.36 10.09 4.32
C GLU A 18 2.31 9.48 5.38
N ALA A 19 2.80 8.26 5.17
CA ALA A 19 3.79 7.65 6.05
C ALA A 19 5.09 8.46 6.13
N ARG A 20 5.56 9.00 4.99
CA ARG A 20 6.73 9.89 4.95
C ARG A 20 6.50 11.19 5.71
N LYS A 21 5.31 11.80 5.56
CA LYS A 21 4.95 13.03 6.28
C LYS A 21 4.92 12.80 7.80
N ILE A 22 4.34 11.69 8.25
CA ILE A 22 4.27 11.34 9.68
C ILE A 22 5.67 11.14 10.26
N LEU A 23 6.56 10.44 9.53
CA LEU A 23 7.95 10.27 9.95
C LEU A 23 8.66 11.63 10.10
N ALA A 24 8.54 12.51 9.10
CA ALA A 24 9.14 13.85 9.16
C ALA A 24 8.57 14.70 10.30
N SER A 25 7.23 14.66 10.50
CA SER A 25 6.55 15.35 11.59
C SER A 25 7.08 14.90 12.96
N SER A 26 7.26 13.59 13.15
CA SER A 26 7.75 13.06 14.42
C SER A 26 9.20 13.46 14.76
N GLN A 27 10.04 13.65 13.75
CA GLN A 27 11.41 14.15 13.93
C GLN A 27 11.41 15.62 14.36
N ASN A 28 10.51 16.43 13.80
CA ASN A 28 10.33 17.82 14.21
C ASN A 28 9.78 17.92 15.64
N ILE A 29 8.78 17.10 16.00
CA ILE A 29 8.19 17.09 17.35
C ILE A 29 9.22 16.68 18.41
N ALA A 30 10.12 15.75 18.11
CA ALA A 30 11.21 15.37 19.01
C ALA A 30 12.20 16.53 19.28
N GLY A 31 12.32 17.49 18.35
CA GLY A 31 13.13 18.69 18.50
C GLY A 31 12.50 19.79 19.38
N ASP A 32 11.18 19.81 19.50
CA ASP A 32 10.39 20.91 20.11
C ASP A 32 10.02 20.71 21.58
N GLY A 33 10.64 19.75 22.28
CA GLY A 33 10.58 19.69 23.77
C GLY A 33 10.35 18.33 24.40
N TRP A 34 10.38 17.23 23.65
CA TRP A 34 10.26 15.89 24.22
C TRP A 34 11.66 15.35 24.53
N SER A 35 12.18 15.59 25.74
CA SER A 35 13.49 15.09 26.18
C SER A 35 13.38 13.77 26.95
N GLY A 36 14.40 12.91 26.86
CA GLY A 36 14.52 11.70 27.69
C GLY A 36 13.56 10.57 27.28
N SER A 37 12.79 10.03 28.23
CA SER A 37 11.88 8.90 27.97
C SER A 37 10.77 9.22 26.97
N ALA A 38 10.32 10.48 26.89
CA ALA A 38 9.34 10.92 25.91
C ALA A 38 9.90 10.86 24.47
N GLN A 39 11.17 11.21 24.30
CA GLN A 39 11.87 11.11 23.02
C GLN A 39 11.99 9.64 22.56
N ALA A 40 12.45 8.77 23.46
CA ALA A 40 12.63 7.35 23.18
C ALA A 40 11.31 6.67 22.82
N THR A 41 10.24 6.95 23.57
CA THR A 41 8.89 6.44 23.28
C THR A 41 8.39 6.94 21.92
N SER A 42 8.61 8.21 21.58
CA SER A 42 8.20 8.76 20.28
C SER A 42 8.89 8.06 19.12
N TYR A 43 10.21 7.90 19.17
CA TYR A 43 10.94 7.17 18.14
C TYR A 43 10.46 5.72 18.01
N ASN A 44 10.15 5.06 19.13
CA ASN A 44 9.61 3.71 19.11
C ASN A 44 8.22 3.66 18.46
N THR A 45 7.31 4.55 18.83
CA THR A 45 5.97 4.64 18.22
C THR A 45 6.07 4.90 16.72
N VAL A 46 6.95 5.80 16.30
CA VAL A 46 7.18 6.12 14.88
C VAL A 46 7.78 4.96 14.11
N SER A 47 8.72 4.23 14.70
CA SER A 47 9.30 3.03 14.10
C SER A 47 8.25 1.93 13.90
N GLN A 48 7.38 1.71 14.90
CA GLN A 48 6.26 0.78 14.80
C GLN A 48 5.26 1.24 13.73
N MET A 49 4.93 2.54 13.69
CA MET A 49 4.06 3.10 12.64
C MET A 49 4.67 2.93 11.24
N ASN A 50 5.97 3.19 11.05
CA ASN A 50 6.64 2.99 9.77
C ASN A 50 6.54 1.54 9.31
N THR A 51 6.75 0.60 10.22
CA THR A 51 6.60 -0.83 9.96
C THR A 51 5.16 -1.17 9.55
N ALA A 52 4.16 -0.66 10.26
CA ALA A 52 2.76 -0.86 9.93
C ALA A 52 2.40 -0.29 8.54
N PHE A 53 2.89 0.91 8.20
CA PHE A 53 2.66 1.51 6.88
C PHE A 53 3.27 0.67 5.75
N ARG A 54 4.50 0.16 5.91
CA ARG A 54 5.12 -0.75 4.93
C ARG A 54 4.31 -2.01 4.73
N ASN A 55 3.74 -2.57 5.80
CA ASN A 55 2.88 -3.75 5.72
C ASN A 55 1.60 -3.43 4.93
N ILE A 56 0.96 -2.28 5.19
CA ILE A 56 -0.24 -1.84 4.46
C ILE A 56 0.07 -1.68 2.97
N VAL A 57 1.15 -0.99 2.62
CA VAL A 57 1.57 -0.80 1.22
C VAL A 57 1.82 -2.14 0.53
N THR A 58 2.50 -3.06 1.21
CA THR A 58 2.73 -4.42 0.71
C THR A 58 1.41 -5.16 0.44
N MET A 59 0.44 -5.05 1.34
CA MET A 59 -0.89 -5.63 1.15
C MET A 59 -1.63 -4.99 -0.02
N LEU A 60 -1.57 -3.66 -0.18
CA LEU A 60 -2.21 -2.94 -1.28
C LEU A 60 -1.64 -3.35 -2.64
N HIS A 61 -0.31 -3.47 -2.74
CA HIS A 61 0.35 -4.01 -3.94
C HIS A 61 -0.06 -5.47 -4.20
N GLY A 62 -0.15 -6.30 -3.16
CA GLY A 62 -0.62 -7.69 -3.31
C GLY A 62 -2.04 -7.77 -3.89
N VAL A 63 -2.97 -6.94 -3.40
CA VAL A 63 -4.34 -6.89 -3.94
C VAL A 63 -4.35 -6.40 -5.38
N ARG A 64 -3.57 -5.35 -5.70
CA ARG A 64 -3.41 -4.85 -7.07
C ARG A 64 -2.96 -5.97 -8.02
N ASP A 65 -1.91 -6.69 -7.64
CA ASP A 65 -1.31 -7.72 -8.50
C ASP A 65 -2.25 -8.90 -8.72
N ASN A 66 -2.99 -9.30 -7.68
CA ASN A 66 -4.02 -10.33 -7.80
C ASN A 66 -5.14 -9.87 -8.75
N LEU A 67 -5.63 -8.63 -8.64
CA LEU A 67 -6.66 -8.10 -9.53
C LEU A 67 -6.19 -8.03 -10.99
N ILE A 68 -4.91 -7.74 -11.25
CA ILE A 68 -4.35 -7.77 -12.60
C ILE A 68 -4.29 -9.19 -13.13
N ARG A 69 -3.81 -10.14 -12.32
CA ARG A 69 -3.74 -11.56 -12.71
C ARG A 69 -5.13 -12.11 -13.00
N ASP A 70 -6.10 -11.85 -12.13
CA ASP A 70 -7.48 -12.30 -12.32
C ASP A 70 -8.07 -11.70 -13.59
N ALA A 71 -7.82 -10.41 -13.86
CA ALA A 71 -8.27 -9.79 -15.11
C ALA A 71 -7.74 -10.53 -16.35
N SER A 72 -6.44 -10.84 -16.39
CA SER A 72 -5.85 -11.59 -17.50
C SER A 72 -6.44 -13.00 -17.62
N ASN A 73 -6.59 -13.73 -16.51
CA ASN A 73 -7.18 -15.08 -16.52
C ASN A 73 -8.62 -15.08 -17.07
N TYR A 74 -9.42 -14.08 -16.69
CA TYR A 74 -10.79 -13.93 -17.20
C TYR A 74 -10.80 -13.60 -18.70
N GLU A 75 -9.92 -12.71 -19.16
CA GLU A 75 -9.78 -12.36 -20.58
C GLU A 75 -9.40 -13.60 -21.43
N ASP A 76 -8.46 -14.42 -20.95
CA ASP A 76 -8.04 -15.66 -21.62
C ASP A 76 -9.16 -16.69 -21.67
N GLN A 77 -9.90 -16.87 -20.57
CA GLN A 77 -11.02 -17.79 -20.49
C GLN A 77 -12.16 -17.37 -21.43
N GLU A 78 -12.42 -16.07 -21.55
CA GLU A 78 -13.44 -15.55 -22.46
C GLU A 78 -13.07 -15.80 -23.92
N GLN A 79 -11.81 -15.59 -24.31
CA GLN A 79 -11.33 -15.90 -25.66
C GLN A 79 -11.42 -17.40 -25.98
N ALA A 80 -10.98 -18.25 -25.05
CA ALA A 80 -11.10 -19.70 -25.21
C ALA A 80 -12.56 -20.15 -25.33
N SER A 81 -13.46 -19.58 -24.53
CA SER A 81 -14.90 -19.88 -24.62
C SER A 81 -15.49 -19.44 -25.97
N GLN A 82 -15.11 -18.28 -26.49
CA GLN A 82 -15.58 -17.82 -27.81
C GLN A 82 -15.09 -18.71 -28.96
N GLN A 83 -13.88 -19.25 -28.87
CA GLN A 83 -13.36 -20.21 -29.86
C GLN A 83 -14.13 -21.54 -29.84
N ILE A 84 -14.55 -22.01 -28.66
CA ILE A 84 -15.33 -23.25 -28.52
C ILE A 84 -16.78 -23.04 -28.99
N LEU A 85 -17.38 -21.89 -28.67
CA LEU A 85 -18.77 -21.56 -29.02
C LEU A 85 -18.95 -21.09 -30.47
N GLY A 86 -17.87 -20.68 -31.13
CA GLY A 86 -17.86 -20.23 -32.53
C GLY A 86 -17.74 -21.35 -33.58
N ASN A 87 -17.66 -22.61 -33.14
CA ASN A 87 -17.73 -23.81 -33.98
C ASN A 87 -19.10 -24.50 -33.83
#